data_AF-A0A0Q5THT3-F1
#
_entry.id   AF-A0A0Q5THT3-F1
#
_cell.length_a   1.000
_cell.length_b   1.000
_cell.length_c   1.000
_cell.angle_alpha   90.00
_cell.angle_beta   90.00
_cell.angle_gamma   90.00
#
_symmetry.space_group_name_H-M   'P 1'
#
loop_
_entity.id
_entity.type
_entity.pdbx_description
1 polymer ?
#
loop_
_entity_poly.entity_id
_entity_poly.type
_entity_poly.pdbx_seq_one_letter_code
_entity_poly.pdbx_strand_id
1 'polypeptide(L)'
;MNNLTTERLRIFTWHIHGSYLYYLSQGDYDIYIPYNDEKSPGYVGRGETYPFGENVIEVNAADVRNIDFDVILFQKDENYLVDQFEIFSESQRTLPKIYLEHDPPWDHLTNAKHPVTDGSVLIVHVTHFNELMWDSNGLKTKVIEHGVMPQPFTYTGEIPKGIVVINNLPTRGRLLGLDIFEEVRKHIPLDLVGMGAEEYGIGEVIHPHLPAFISRYRFFFNPIRKVPACCKSE
;
A
#
# COMPACT_ATOMS: atom_id res chain seq x y z
N MET A 1 42.16 -2.66 -2.28
CA MET A 1 41.25 -3.08 -1.20
C MET A 1 40.18 -2.01 -1.12
N ASN A 2 39.03 -2.23 -1.77
CA ASN A 2 37.93 -1.28 -1.74
C ASN A 2 37.24 -1.42 -0.39
N ASN A 3 37.33 -0.38 0.45
CA ASN A 3 36.40 -0.19 1.55
C ASN A 3 35.03 0.09 0.94
N LEU A 4 34.26 -0.97 0.67
CA LEU A 4 32.82 -0.86 0.58
C LEU A 4 32.34 -0.62 2.01
N THR A 5 32.28 0.64 2.43
CA THR A 5 31.31 1.01 3.44
C THR A 5 29.96 0.55 2.91
N THR A 6 29.36 -0.45 3.56
CA THR A 6 28.01 -0.93 3.26
C THR A 6 27.03 0.17 3.65
N GLU A 7 26.97 1.23 2.85
CA GLU A 7 25.97 2.28 3.01
C GLU A 7 24.61 1.69 2.61
N ARG A 8 23.66 1.80 3.54
CA ARG A 8 22.26 1.40 3.33
C ARG A 8 21.69 2.23 2.19
N LEU A 9 20.95 1.60 1.28
CA LEU A 9 20.29 2.31 0.18
C LEU A 9 19.31 3.35 0.73
N ARG A 10 19.30 4.55 0.14
CA ARG A 10 18.41 5.66 0.49
C ARG A 10 17.28 5.75 -0.52
N ILE A 11 16.09 5.39 -0.10
CA ILE A 11 14.88 5.31 -0.93
C ILE A 11 13.98 6.48 -0.58
N PHE A 12 13.60 7.30 -1.56
CA PHE A 12 12.54 8.29 -1.36
C PHE A 12 11.19 7.71 -1.80
N THR A 13 10.15 7.88 -0.98
CA THR A 13 8.76 7.53 -1.33
C THR A 13 7.75 8.36 -0.55
N TRP A 14 6.47 8.20 -0.83
CA TRP A 14 5.38 8.84 -0.11
C TRP A 14 4.67 7.84 0.81
N HIS A 15 4.17 8.30 1.96
CA HIS A 15 3.35 7.47 2.84
C HIS A 15 1.91 7.41 2.31
N ILE A 16 1.69 6.52 1.34
CA ILE A 16 0.39 6.31 0.70
C ILE A 16 -0.40 5.19 1.38
N HIS A 17 0.26 4.06 1.62
CA HIS A 17 -0.35 2.85 2.16
C HIS A 17 0.41 2.39 3.41
N GLY A 18 -0.12 2.67 4.60
CA GLY A 18 0.62 2.47 5.84
C GLY A 18 1.06 1.03 6.10
N SER A 19 0.19 0.03 5.84
CA SER A 19 0.56 -1.39 5.99
C SER A 19 1.64 -1.80 4.99
N TYR A 20 1.54 -1.33 3.74
CA TYR A 20 2.54 -1.60 2.72
C TYR A 20 3.89 -0.98 3.10
N LEU A 21 3.90 0.31 3.43
CA LEU A 21 5.12 1.02 3.85
C LEU A 21 5.74 0.35 5.08
N TYR A 22 4.91 -0.15 6.01
CA TYR A 22 5.38 -0.87 7.18
C TYR A 22 6.14 -2.14 6.79
N TYR A 23 5.58 -2.98 5.92
CA TYR A 23 6.28 -4.18 5.44
C TYR A 23 7.49 -3.84 4.57
N LEU A 24 7.42 -2.81 3.74
CA LEU A 24 8.55 -2.31 2.97
C LEU A 24 9.69 -1.84 3.91
N SER A 25 9.37 -1.22 5.04
CA SER A 25 10.38 -0.73 6.00
C SER A 25 11.14 -1.84 6.74
N GLN A 26 10.76 -3.11 6.59
CA GLN A 26 11.47 -4.23 7.24
C GLN A 26 12.79 -4.60 6.54
N GLY A 27 13.11 -3.97 5.40
CA GLY A 27 14.36 -4.19 4.68
C GLY A 27 15.56 -3.44 5.26
N ASP A 28 16.76 -3.81 4.79
CA ASP A 28 18.03 -3.18 5.19
C ASP A 28 18.35 -1.96 4.30
N TYR A 29 17.50 -0.95 4.41
CA TYR A 29 17.61 0.33 3.70
C TYR A 29 16.86 1.44 4.45
N ASP A 30 17.18 2.68 4.12
CA ASP A 30 16.55 3.87 4.69
C ASP A 30 15.49 4.41 3.75
N ILE A 31 14.30 4.66 4.28
CA ILE A 31 13.16 5.20 3.57
C ILE A 31 12.92 6.62 4.05
N TYR A 32 12.99 7.57 3.13
CA TYR A 32 12.65 8.96 3.35
C TYR A 32 11.23 9.21 2.88
N ILE A 33 10.41 9.78 3.75
CA ILE A 33 9.03 10.16 3.45
C ILE A 33 8.82 11.64 3.72
N PRO A 34 8.12 12.37 2.82
CA PRO A 34 7.93 13.79 2.98
C PRO A 34 6.82 14.11 3.99
N TYR A 35 6.96 15.24 4.66
CA TYR A 35 5.87 15.89 5.38
C TYR A 35 5.83 17.39 5.10
N ASN A 36 4.69 18.02 5.36
CA ASN A 36 4.57 19.47 5.44
C ASN A 36 3.80 19.87 6.71
N ASP A 37 3.84 21.16 7.06
CA ASP A 37 3.23 21.66 8.30
C ASP A 37 1.71 21.48 8.33
N GLU A 38 1.07 21.49 7.14
CA GLU A 38 -0.37 21.31 6.98
C GLU A 38 -0.80 19.83 7.07
N LYS A 39 0.16 18.88 7.02
CA LYS A 39 -0.07 17.44 6.89
C LYS A 39 -1.07 17.13 5.77
N SER A 40 -0.87 17.75 4.61
CA SER A 40 -1.74 17.54 3.45
C SER A 40 -1.64 16.09 2.95
N PRO A 41 -2.62 15.58 2.19
CA PRO A 41 -2.59 14.22 1.66
C PRO A 41 -1.28 13.90 0.93
N GLY A 42 -0.60 12.81 1.32
CA GLY A 42 0.72 12.43 0.79
C GLY A 42 1.91 13.05 1.54
N TYR A 43 1.68 14.05 2.38
CA TYR A 43 2.70 14.81 3.13
C TYR A 43 2.45 14.78 4.64
N VAL A 44 1.93 13.65 5.13
CA VAL A 44 1.60 13.44 6.55
C VAL A 44 2.79 12.93 7.38
N GLY A 45 3.91 12.59 6.74
CA GLY A 45 5.03 11.90 7.38
C GLY A 45 4.65 10.47 7.82
N ARG A 46 5.16 10.02 8.97
CA ARG A 46 4.96 8.66 9.52
C ARG A 46 3.54 8.44 10.02
N GLY A 47 2.86 9.48 10.49
CA GLY A 47 1.62 9.32 11.26
C GLY A 47 1.84 8.47 12.53
N GLU A 48 0.75 8.00 13.12
CA GLU A 48 0.77 7.32 14.44
C GLU A 48 0.31 5.86 14.38
N THR A 49 -0.17 5.39 13.22
CA THR A 49 -0.84 4.09 13.09
C THR A 49 0.11 2.89 13.09
N TYR A 50 1.33 3.05 12.57
CA TYR A 50 2.28 1.94 12.38
C TYR A 50 3.59 2.18 13.16
N PRO A 51 4.14 1.14 13.81
CA PRO A 51 5.36 1.25 14.58
C PRO A 51 6.60 1.18 13.65
N PHE A 52 6.79 2.22 12.84
CA PHE A 52 7.94 2.30 11.94
C PHE A 52 9.28 2.29 12.72
N GLY A 53 10.30 1.65 12.14
CA GLY A 53 11.66 1.64 12.67
C GLY A 53 12.38 2.99 12.48
N GLU A 54 13.61 3.08 12.97
CA GLU A 54 14.47 4.26 12.81
C GLU A 54 14.87 4.51 11.35
N ASN A 55 14.72 3.50 10.49
CA ASN A 55 14.99 3.60 9.06
C ASN A 55 13.89 4.28 8.24
N VAL A 56 12.77 4.67 8.86
CA VAL A 56 11.75 5.50 8.21
C VAL A 56 11.90 6.93 8.70
N ILE A 57 12.44 7.78 7.83
CA ILE A 57 12.92 9.12 8.14
C ILE A 57 11.95 10.13 7.54
N GLU A 58 11.39 11.00 8.37
CA GLU A 58 10.56 12.12 7.93
C GLU A 58 11.44 13.27 7.42
N VAL A 59 11.07 13.83 6.29
CA VAL A 59 11.77 14.97 5.67
C VAL A 59 10.77 16.06 5.38
N ASN A 60 11.07 17.31 5.73
CA ASN A 60 10.23 18.42 5.30
C ASN A 60 10.26 18.51 3.77
N ALA A 61 9.09 18.60 3.12
CA ALA A 61 8.96 18.66 1.66
C ALA A 61 9.86 19.75 1.03
N ALA A 62 10.10 20.86 1.72
CA ALA A 62 10.99 21.94 1.26
C ALA A 62 12.47 21.53 1.21
N ASP A 63 12.88 20.58 2.05
CA ASP A 63 14.28 20.12 2.18
C ASP A 63 14.61 18.91 1.31
N VAL A 64 13.60 18.24 0.74
CA VAL A 64 13.77 17.04 -0.11
C VAL A 64 14.79 17.25 -1.22
N ARG A 65 14.80 18.43 -1.85
CA ARG A 65 15.74 18.79 -2.92
C ARG A 65 17.21 18.82 -2.52
N ASN A 66 17.51 18.84 -1.22
CA ASN A 66 18.85 18.96 -0.66
C ASN A 66 19.40 17.62 -0.13
N ILE A 67 18.68 16.52 -0.31
CA ILE A 67 19.07 15.19 0.19
C ILE A 67 19.41 14.28 -0.98
N ASP A 68 20.51 13.54 -0.86
CA ASP A 68 20.88 12.54 -1.85
C ASP A 68 20.08 11.25 -1.64
N PHE A 69 19.45 10.77 -2.72
CA PHE A 69 18.73 9.50 -2.76
C PHE A 69 19.35 8.59 -3.83
N ASP A 70 19.20 7.29 -3.64
CA ASP A 70 19.70 6.30 -4.60
C ASP A 70 18.59 5.83 -5.55
N VAL A 71 17.33 5.89 -5.12
CA VAL A 71 16.15 5.48 -5.90
C VAL A 71 14.90 6.22 -5.44
N ILE A 72 14.01 6.51 -6.39
CA ILE A 72 12.68 7.08 -6.13
C ILE A 72 11.62 6.00 -6.37
N LEU A 73 10.76 5.79 -5.39
CA LEU A 73 9.62 4.88 -5.45
C LEU A 73 8.31 5.69 -5.46
N PHE A 74 7.67 5.76 -6.61
CA PHE A 74 6.33 6.34 -6.76
C PHE A 74 5.27 5.31 -6.36
N GLN A 75 4.20 5.77 -5.69
CA GLN A 75 3.08 4.90 -5.27
C GLN A 75 1.70 5.40 -5.74
N LYS A 76 1.65 6.59 -6.38
CA LYS A 76 0.45 7.21 -6.94
C LYS A 76 0.80 8.03 -8.18
N ASP A 77 -0.20 8.24 -9.02
CA ASP A 77 -0.12 9.06 -10.23
C ASP A 77 0.30 10.49 -9.92
N GLU A 78 -0.30 11.11 -8.90
CA GLU A 78 0.05 12.48 -8.48
C GLU A 78 1.55 12.60 -8.14
N ASN A 79 2.12 11.59 -7.46
CA ASN A 79 3.53 11.62 -7.09
C ASN A 79 4.43 11.62 -8.34
N TYR A 80 4.02 10.90 -9.38
CA TYR A 80 4.74 10.76 -10.63
C TYR A 80 4.45 11.89 -11.62
N LEU A 81 3.23 12.40 -11.70
CA LEU A 81 2.84 13.38 -12.72
C LEU A 81 3.00 14.82 -12.25
N VAL A 82 2.96 15.06 -10.93
CA VAL A 82 2.93 16.40 -10.34
C VAL A 82 4.05 16.57 -9.31
N ASP A 83 3.98 15.87 -8.18
CA ASP A 83 4.84 16.15 -7.01
C ASP A 83 6.33 16.11 -7.35
N GLN A 84 6.77 15.14 -8.16
CA GLN A 84 8.18 14.99 -8.51
C GLN A 84 8.79 16.24 -9.17
N PHE A 85 7.96 17.05 -9.84
CA PHE A 85 8.41 18.27 -10.50
C PHE A 85 8.49 19.46 -9.54
N GLU A 86 7.86 19.36 -8.36
CA GLU A 86 7.82 20.41 -7.35
C GLU A 86 8.87 20.19 -6.24
N ILE A 87 9.01 18.94 -5.79
CA ILE A 87 9.82 18.63 -4.60
C ILE A 87 11.26 18.21 -4.94
N PHE A 88 11.51 17.64 -6.13
CA PHE A 88 12.84 17.21 -6.54
C PHE A 88 13.56 18.26 -7.38
N SER A 89 14.89 18.27 -7.25
CA SER A 89 15.79 18.93 -8.19
C SER A 89 15.83 18.20 -9.54
N GLU A 90 16.34 18.88 -10.58
CA GLU A 90 16.47 18.27 -11.90
C GLU A 90 17.36 17.02 -11.90
N SER A 91 18.44 17.00 -11.12
CA SER A 91 19.34 15.85 -10.99
C SER A 91 18.65 14.67 -10.32
N GLN A 92 17.90 14.89 -9.25
CA GLN A 92 17.14 13.84 -8.57
C GLN A 92 16.10 13.18 -9.50
N ARG A 93 15.46 13.93 -10.41
CA ARG A 93 14.51 13.35 -11.39
C ARG A 93 15.17 12.41 -12.40
N THR A 94 16.50 12.42 -12.51
CA THR A 94 17.28 11.50 -13.35
C THR A 94 17.70 10.21 -12.63
N LEU A 95 17.44 10.10 -11.32
CA LEU A 95 17.74 8.91 -10.54
C LEU A 95 16.96 7.69 -11.06
N PRO A 96 17.38 6.46 -10.68
CA PRO A 96 16.57 5.27 -10.84
C PRO A 96 15.16 5.47 -10.26
N LYS A 97 14.14 5.10 -11.05
CA LYS A 97 12.72 5.30 -10.72
C LYS A 97 11.97 3.97 -10.78
N ILE A 98 11.18 3.71 -9.75
CA ILE A 98 10.23 2.61 -9.68
C ILE A 98 8.83 3.21 -9.52
N TYR A 99 7.88 2.77 -10.33
CA TYR A 99 6.47 3.04 -10.12
C TYR A 99 5.81 1.79 -9.56
N LEU A 100 5.34 1.85 -8.33
CA LEU A 100 4.64 0.76 -7.66
C LEU A 100 3.14 0.88 -7.87
N GLU A 101 2.59 -0.05 -8.63
CA GLU A 101 1.17 -0.12 -8.94
C GLU A 101 0.44 -1.07 -7.97
N HIS A 102 -0.30 -0.47 -7.04
CA HIS A 102 -1.08 -1.15 -6.01
C HIS A 102 -2.39 -1.73 -6.54
N ASP A 103 -2.99 -1.08 -7.55
CA ASP A 103 -4.35 -1.35 -7.95
C ASP A 103 -4.45 -1.77 -9.42
N PRO A 104 -5.46 -2.58 -9.75
CA PRO A 104 -5.88 -2.73 -11.14
C PRO A 104 -6.55 -1.44 -11.64
N PRO A 105 -6.57 -1.20 -12.97
CA PRO A 105 -7.07 0.05 -13.52
C PRO A 105 -8.53 0.31 -13.19
N TRP A 106 -8.90 1.50 -12.71
CA TRP A 106 -10.25 1.77 -12.21
C TRP A 106 -11.31 1.94 -13.31
N ASP A 107 -10.94 2.55 -14.44
CA ASP A 107 -11.88 2.94 -15.50
C ASP A 107 -12.28 1.77 -16.41
N HIS A 108 -11.43 1.46 -17.40
CA HIS A 108 -11.68 0.45 -18.42
C HIS A 108 -10.88 -0.81 -18.13
N LEU A 109 -11.57 -1.92 -17.89
CA LEU A 109 -10.93 -3.19 -17.51
C LEU A 109 -9.91 -3.71 -18.53
N THR A 110 -10.06 -3.42 -19.82
CA THR A 110 -9.20 -4.00 -20.87
C THR A 110 -8.31 -2.99 -21.59
N ASN A 111 -8.64 -1.70 -21.51
CA ASN A 111 -8.04 -0.65 -22.36
C ASN A 111 -7.40 0.46 -21.53
N ALA A 112 -7.36 0.33 -20.21
CA ALA A 112 -6.74 1.33 -19.36
C ALA A 112 -5.22 1.28 -19.53
N LYS A 113 -4.67 2.42 -19.92
CA LYS A 113 -3.24 2.61 -20.12
C LYS A 113 -2.59 3.06 -18.84
N HIS A 114 -1.45 2.46 -18.52
CA HIS A 114 -0.67 2.87 -17.39
C HIS A 114 -0.13 4.30 -17.59
N PRO A 115 -0.13 5.17 -16.57
CA PRO A 115 0.29 6.57 -16.68
C PRO A 115 1.79 6.73 -16.97
N VAL A 116 2.59 5.74 -16.62
CA VAL A 116 4.03 5.70 -16.96
C VAL A 116 4.22 5.43 -18.44
N THR A 117 4.90 6.36 -19.10
CA THR A 117 5.31 6.29 -20.51
C THR A 117 6.84 6.36 -20.69
N ASP A 118 7.57 6.71 -19.63
CA ASP A 118 9.04 6.78 -19.62
C ASP A 118 9.65 5.37 -19.51
N GLY A 119 10.33 4.93 -20.56
CA GLY A 119 10.97 3.62 -20.61
C GLY A 119 12.15 3.42 -19.64
N SER A 120 12.61 4.47 -18.97
CA SER A 120 13.60 4.35 -17.90
C SER A 120 13.00 3.98 -16.53
N VAL A 121 11.67 4.01 -16.39
CA VAL A 121 10.96 3.70 -15.14
C VAL A 121 10.58 2.22 -15.11
N LEU A 122 10.90 1.54 -14.02
CA LEU A 122 10.43 0.17 -13.80
C LEU A 122 9.03 0.20 -13.19
N ILE A 123 8.06 -0.42 -13.87
CA ILE A 123 6.72 -0.62 -13.30
C ILE A 123 6.74 -1.91 -12.48
N VAL A 124 6.37 -1.81 -11.19
CA VAL A 124 6.21 -2.95 -10.29
C VAL A 124 4.74 -3.10 -9.97
N HIS A 125 4.14 -4.21 -10.39
CA HIS A 125 2.79 -4.58 -9.99
C HIS A 125 2.84 -5.47 -8.77
N VAL A 126 1.93 -5.25 -7.82
CA VAL A 126 1.85 -6.07 -6.61
C VAL A 126 1.03 -7.35 -6.78
N THR A 127 0.41 -7.54 -7.94
CA THR A 127 -0.25 -8.80 -8.32
C THR A 127 -0.04 -9.08 -9.81
N HIS A 128 -0.07 -10.36 -10.18
CA HIS A 128 -0.15 -10.77 -11.59
C HIS A 128 -1.44 -10.30 -12.28
N PHE A 129 -2.51 -10.08 -11.52
CA PHE A 129 -3.75 -9.54 -12.07
C PHE A 129 -3.58 -8.08 -12.50
N ASN A 130 -2.91 -7.25 -11.70
CA ASN A 130 -2.66 -5.85 -12.08
C ASN A 130 -1.80 -5.77 -13.35
N GLU A 131 -0.73 -6.57 -13.42
CA GLU A 131 0.13 -6.65 -14.61
C GLU A 131 -0.66 -7.07 -15.86
N LEU A 132 -1.57 -8.04 -15.73
CA LEU A 132 -2.42 -8.48 -16.83
C LEU A 132 -3.40 -7.39 -17.31
N MET A 133 -3.95 -6.61 -16.37
CA MET A 133 -5.06 -5.70 -16.67
C MET A 133 -4.60 -4.30 -17.11
N TRP A 134 -3.38 -3.90 -16.79
CA TRP A 134 -2.80 -2.65 -17.27
C TRP A 134 -2.18 -2.79 -18.66
N ASP A 135 -2.57 -1.92 -19.60
CA ASP A 135 -1.76 -1.69 -20.78
C ASP A 135 -0.54 -0.84 -20.38
N SER A 136 0.56 -1.52 -20.10
CA SER A 136 1.83 -0.90 -19.68
C SER A 136 2.64 -0.30 -20.84
N ASN A 137 2.00 -0.01 -21.98
CA ASN A 137 2.62 0.64 -23.16
C ASN A 137 3.86 -0.10 -23.71
N GLY A 138 3.95 -1.42 -23.50
CA GLY A 138 5.12 -2.23 -23.86
C GLY A 138 6.37 -1.98 -23.01
N LEU A 139 6.24 -1.26 -21.88
CA LEU A 139 7.32 -1.01 -20.93
C LEU A 139 7.66 -2.26 -20.12
N LYS A 140 8.85 -2.25 -19.49
CA LYS A 140 9.28 -3.33 -18.61
C LYS A 140 8.46 -3.31 -17.31
N THR A 141 7.79 -4.42 -17.05
CA THR A 141 7.07 -4.67 -15.80
C THR A 141 7.78 -5.74 -14.97
N LYS A 142 7.49 -5.76 -13.67
CA LYS A 142 7.82 -6.86 -12.78
C LYS A 142 6.69 -7.05 -11.77
N VAL A 143 6.39 -8.29 -11.43
CA VAL A 143 5.49 -8.58 -10.30
C VAL A 143 6.31 -8.85 -9.05
N ILE A 144 5.98 -8.14 -7.96
CA ILE A 144 6.47 -8.40 -6.61
C ILE A 144 5.26 -8.41 -5.69
N GLU A 145 4.84 -9.60 -5.28
CA GLU A 145 3.66 -9.78 -4.44
C GLU A 145 3.86 -9.19 -3.03
N HIS A 146 2.74 -8.89 -2.36
CA HIS A 146 2.78 -8.43 -0.97
C HIS A 146 3.43 -9.45 -0.05
N GLY A 147 4.44 -8.99 0.70
CA GLY A 147 4.98 -9.70 1.84
C GLY A 147 4.17 -9.43 3.11
N VAL A 148 4.14 -10.42 4.00
CA VAL A 148 3.69 -10.24 5.38
C VAL A 148 4.78 -10.76 6.33
N MET A 149 4.87 -10.18 7.51
CA MET A 149 5.77 -10.70 8.54
C MET A 149 5.20 -11.98 9.15
N PRO A 150 6.04 -13.00 9.40
CA PRO A 150 5.62 -14.17 10.17
C PRO A 150 5.02 -13.75 11.51
N GLN A 151 3.84 -14.26 11.83
CA GLN A 151 3.14 -13.96 13.07
C GLN A 151 3.30 -15.13 14.04
N PRO A 152 3.47 -14.89 15.36
CA PRO A 152 3.66 -15.95 16.35
C PRO A 152 2.36 -16.70 16.69
N PHE A 153 1.24 -16.35 16.05
CA PHE A 153 -0.08 -16.88 16.36
C PHE A 153 -0.44 -18.04 15.42
N THR A 154 -0.95 -19.12 16.00
CA THR A 154 -1.50 -20.24 15.24
C THR A 154 -3.02 -20.12 15.16
N TYR A 155 -3.61 -20.56 14.04
CA TYR A 155 -5.05 -20.67 13.87
C TYR A 155 -5.68 -21.58 14.95
N THR A 156 -6.78 -21.14 15.56
CA THR A 156 -7.53 -21.89 16.57
C THR A 156 -8.97 -22.20 16.13
N GLY A 157 -9.61 -21.33 15.36
CA GLY A 157 -10.97 -21.54 14.82
C GLY A 157 -12.07 -21.68 15.88
N GLU A 158 -11.84 -21.20 17.11
CA GLU A 158 -12.75 -21.33 18.25
C GLU A 158 -14.05 -20.52 18.10
N ILE A 159 -14.05 -19.44 17.30
CA ILE A 159 -15.22 -18.62 17.00
C ILE A 159 -15.91 -19.25 15.77
N PRO A 160 -17.14 -19.78 15.90
CA PRO A 160 -17.85 -20.48 14.82
C PRO A 160 -18.49 -19.50 13.82
N LYS A 161 -17.74 -18.49 13.39
CA LYS A 161 -18.13 -17.45 12.42
C LYS A 161 -17.02 -17.24 11.40
N GLY A 162 -17.36 -16.61 10.27
CA GLY A 162 -16.37 -16.04 9.37
C GLY A 162 -15.97 -14.64 9.78
N ILE A 163 -14.76 -14.23 9.42
CA ILE A 163 -14.28 -12.85 9.57
C ILE A 163 -14.06 -12.20 8.21
N VAL A 164 -14.53 -10.96 8.09
CA VAL A 164 -14.25 -10.06 6.98
C VAL A 164 -13.39 -8.91 7.51
N VAL A 165 -12.28 -8.63 6.84
CA VAL A 165 -11.33 -7.57 7.25
C VAL A 165 -11.22 -6.55 6.11
N ILE A 166 -12.03 -5.50 6.16
CA ILE A 166 -12.12 -4.49 5.11
C ILE A 166 -12.43 -3.13 5.73
N ASN A 167 -11.57 -2.14 5.47
CA ASN A 167 -11.85 -0.75 5.81
C ASN A 167 -12.88 -0.15 4.86
N ASN A 168 -13.81 0.63 5.42
CA ASN A 168 -14.76 1.45 4.69
C ASN A 168 -15.61 0.63 3.69
N LEU A 169 -15.94 -0.62 4.04
CA LEU A 169 -16.77 -1.49 3.18
C LEU A 169 -18.12 -0.84 2.80
N PRO A 170 -18.87 -0.19 3.72
CA PRO A 170 -20.15 0.43 3.37
C PRO A 170 -20.02 1.54 2.32
N THR A 171 -19.03 2.41 2.47
CA THR A 171 -18.83 3.57 1.57
C THR A 171 -18.21 3.17 0.23
N ARG A 172 -17.38 2.11 0.20
CA ARG A 172 -16.79 1.58 -1.04
C ARG A 172 -17.70 0.58 -1.77
N GLY A 173 -18.77 0.15 -1.11
CA GLY A 173 -19.91 -0.50 -1.72
C GLY A 173 -19.55 -1.72 -2.56
N ARG A 174 -20.07 -1.76 -3.80
CA ARG A 174 -20.01 -2.93 -4.68
C ARG A 174 -18.58 -3.29 -5.11
N LEU A 175 -17.65 -2.34 -5.15
CA LEU A 175 -16.24 -2.61 -5.50
C LEU A 175 -15.61 -3.62 -4.53
N LEU A 176 -15.82 -3.39 -3.23
CA LEU A 176 -15.34 -4.25 -2.16
C LEU A 176 -16.35 -5.35 -1.77
N GLY A 177 -17.46 -5.44 -2.51
CA GLY A 177 -18.44 -6.51 -2.37
C GLY A 177 -19.36 -6.37 -1.17
N LEU A 178 -19.78 -5.15 -0.81
CA LEU A 178 -20.80 -4.94 0.23
C LEU A 178 -22.05 -5.79 -0.02
N ASP A 179 -22.52 -5.86 -1.27
CA ASP A 179 -23.67 -6.67 -1.67
C ASP A 179 -23.45 -8.17 -1.45
N ILE A 180 -22.22 -8.66 -1.69
CA ILE A 180 -21.83 -10.05 -1.43
C ILE A 180 -21.79 -10.32 0.07
N PHE A 181 -21.20 -9.40 0.85
CA PHE A 181 -21.15 -9.51 2.30
C PHE A 181 -22.56 -9.55 2.91
N GLU A 182 -23.44 -8.64 2.50
CA GLU A 182 -24.83 -8.57 2.95
C GLU A 182 -25.64 -9.81 2.60
N GLU A 183 -25.42 -10.39 1.42
CA GLU A 183 -26.10 -11.62 1.04
C GLU A 183 -25.58 -12.81 1.84
N VAL A 184 -24.26 -13.00 1.94
CA VAL A 184 -23.68 -14.15 2.63
C VAL A 184 -23.98 -14.13 4.13
N ARG A 185 -23.99 -12.95 4.77
CA ARG A 185 -24.28 -12.83 6.22
C ARG A 185 -25.71 -13.23 6.60
N LYS A 186 -26.64 -13.34 5.63
CA LYS A 186 -28.00 -13.88 5.87
C LYS A 186 -27.99 -15.39 6.11
N HIS A 187 -27.00 -16.10 5.57
CA HIS A 187 -26.93 -17.56 5.58
C HIS A 187 -25.83 -18.09 6.51
N ILE A 188 -24.76 -17.34 6.70
CA ILE A 188 -23.60 -17.73 7.51
C ILE A 188 -23.24 -16.59 8.47
N PRO A 189 -22.99 -16.87 9.76
CA PRO A 189 -22.52 -15.86 10.71
C PRO A 189 -21.18 -15.25 10.24
N LEU A 190 -21.18 -13.93 10.00
CA LEU A 190 -20.01 -13.15 9.63
C LEU A 190 -19.86 -11.96 10.56
N ASP A 191 -18.65 -11.73 11.04
CA ASP A 191 -18.26 -10.48 11.67
C ASP A 191 -17.39 -9.67 10.69
N LEU A 192 -17.49 -8.34 10.76
CA LEU A 192 -16.70 -7.40 9.97
C LEU A 192 -15.82 -6.57 10.90
N VAL A 193 -14.54 -6.44 10.57
CA VAL A 193 -13.61 -5.50 11.20
C VAL A 193 -12.94 -4.61 10.17
N GLY A 194 -12.60 -3.40 10.60
CA GLY A 194 -11.97 -2.37 9.79
C GLY A 194 -12.44 -0.98 10.20
N MET A 195 -11.73 0.06 9.75
CA MET A 195 -12.18 1.45 9.91
C MET A 195 -13.55 1.63 9.25
N GLY A 196 -14.48 2.35 9.88
CA GLY A 196 -15.80 2.62 9.31
C GLY A 196 -16.73 1.39 9.26
N ALA A 197 -16.46 0.37 10.07
CA ALA A 197 -17.24 -0.85 10.14
C ALA A 197 -18.28 -0.86 11.29
N GLU A 198 -18.35 0.19 12.11
CA GLU A 198 -19.09 0.22 13.39
C GLU A 198 -20.57 -0.07 13.22
N GLU A 199 -21.20 0.43 12.15
CA GLU A 199 -22.62 0.18 11.87
C GLU A 199 -22.90 -1.23 11.33
N TYR A 200 -21.87 -1.94 10.86
CA TYR A 200 -22.00 -3.21 10.12
C TYR A 200 -21.32 -4.40 10.81
N GLY A 201 -20.48 -4.16 11.82
CA GLY A 201 -19.59 -5.14 12.43
C GLY A 201 -19.02 -4.69 13.78
N ILE A 202 -17.82 -5.17 14.09
CA ILE A 202 -17.13 -5.00 15.38
C ILE A 202 -16.38 -3.65 15.45
N GLY A 203 -16.12 -3.02 14.30
CA GLY A 203 -15.31 -1.80 14.21
C GLY A 203 -13.83 -2.10 13.97
N GLU A 204 -12.97 -1.14 14.30
CA GLU A 204 -11.54 -1.24 14.03
C GLU A 204 -10.81 -2.16 15.02
N VAL A 205 -10.02 -3.09 14.48
CA VAL A 205 -8.98 -3.81 15.23
C VAL A 205 -7.63 -3.34 14.70
N ILE A 206 -6.86 -2.68 15.56
CA ILE A 206 -5.56 -2.11 15.16
C ILE A 206 -4.60 -3.19 14.64
N HIS A 207 -3.77 -2.81 13.67
CA HIS A 207 -2.92 -3.74 12.91
C HIS A 207 -2.09 -4.72 13.78
N PRO A 208 -1.44 -4.31 14.90
CA PRO A 208 -0.68 -5.24 15.74
C PRO A 208 -1.51 -6.35 16.38
N HIS A 209 -2.80 -6.11 16.64
CA HIS A 209 -3.69 -7.09 17.28
C HIS A 209 -4.44 -7.96 16.26
N LEU A 210 -4.52 -7.50 15.00
CA LEU A 210 -5.32 -8.12 13.97
C LEU A 210 -4.94 -9.60 13.73
N PRO A 211 -3.66 -10.02 13.64
CA PRO A 211 -3.31 -11.43 13.45
C PRO A 211 -3.82 -12.35 14.56
N ALA A 212 -3.67 -11.95 15.83
CA ALA A 212 -4.17 -12.70 16.98
C ALA A 212 -5.71 -12.73 17.02
N PHE A 213 -6.35 -11.65 16.58
CA PHE A 213 -7.80 -11.55 16.53
C PHE A 213 -8.39 -12.48 15.47
N ILE A 214 -7.87 -12.45 14.24
CA ILE A 214 -8.41 -13.25 13.11
C ILE A 214 -8.13 -14.75 13.25
N SER A 215 -7.06 -15.15 13.95
CA SER A 215 -6.70 -16.56 14.13
C SER A 215 -7.77 -17.38 14.87
N ARG A 216 -8.66 -16.69 15.59
CA ARG A 216 -9.76 -17.28 16.37
C ARG A 216 -10.98 -17.62 15.52
N TYR A 217 -11.14 -17.03 14.35
CA TYR A 217 -12.31 -17.24 13.49
C TYR A 217 -12.19 -18.51 12.67
N ARG A 218 -13.32 -19.18 12.44
CA ARG A 218 -13.35 -20.46 11.71
C ARG A 218 -12.88 -20.34 10.27
N PHE A 219 -13.15 -19.22 9.61
CA PHE A 219 -12.69 -18.96 8.24
C PHE A 219 -12.55 -17.46 7.97
N PHE A 220 -11.68 -17.11 7.02
CA PHE A 220 -11.58 -15.76 6.47
C PHE A 220 -12.46 -15.67 5.22
N PHE A 221 -13.27 -14.62 5.11
CA PHE A 221 -14.12 -14.38 3.96
C PHE A 221 -13.75 -13.06 3.29
N ASN A 222 -13.39 -13.13 2.01
CA ASN A 222 -13.07 -11.97 1.20
C ASN A 222 -14.18 -11.70 0.16
N PRO A 223 -15.07 -10.72 0.37
CA PRO A 223 -16.10 -10.36 -0.61
C PRO A 223 -15.60 -9.50 -1.78
N ILE A 224 -14.34 -9.07 -1.78
CA ILE A 224 -13.80 -8.12 -2.75
C ILE A 224 -13.89 -8.68 -4.18
N ARG A 225 -14.54 -7.92 -5.09
CA ARG A 225 -14.78 -8.36 -6.48
C ARG A 225 -13.56 -8.21 -7.38
N LYS A 226 -12.91 -7.08 -7.24
CA LYS A 226 -11.70 -6.70 -7.97
C LYS A 226 -10.69 -6.45 -6.88
N VAL A 227 -9.54 -7.12 -6.90
CA VAL A 227 -8.56 -7.07 -5.81
C VAL A 227 -7.69 -5.82 -5.98
N PRO A 228 -8.00 -4.65 -5.38
CA PRO A 228 -6.95 -3.73 -5.02
C PRO A 228 -6.11 -4.44 -3.98
N ALA A 229 -4.80 -4.47 -4.17
CA ALA A 229 -3.93 -5.19 -3.26
C ALA A 229 -3.82 -4.47 -1.91
N CYS A 230 -4.12 -3.17 -1.90
CA CYS A 230 -4.33 -2.40 -0.68
C CYS A 230 -5.59 -1.55 -0.83
N CYS A 231 -6.54 -1.72 0.09
CA CYS A 231 -7.77 -0.94 0.16
C CYS A 231 -7.45 0.55 0.46
N LYS A 232 -7.08 1.36 -0.55
CA LYS A 232 -6.81 2.82 -0.47
C LYS A 232 -7.73 3.53 0.52
N SER A 233 -7.26 3.89 1.71
CA SER A 233 -7.92 4.92 2.51
C SER A 233 -7.83 6.22 1.72
N GLU A 234 -8.93 6.58 1.07
CA GLU A 234 -9.24 7.98 0.79
C GLU A 234 -9.45 8.72 2.12
#